data_AF-A0A356J1M8-F1
#
_entry.id   AF-A0A356J1M8-F1
#
_cell.length_a   1.000
_cell.length_b   1.000
_cell.length_c   1.000
_cell.angle_alpha   90.00
_cell.angle_beta   90.00
_cell.angle_gamma   90.00
#
_symmetry.space_group_name_H-M   'P 1'
#
loop_
_entity.id
_entity.type
_entity.pdbx_description
1 polymer ?
#
loop_
_entity_poly.entity_id
_entity_poly.type
_entity_poly.pdbx_seq_one_letter_code
_entity_poly.pdbx_strand_id
1 'polypeptide(L)'
;MLREMLRKLGFVGATLVFTATSILFSVGITSFLIYLFRLEQGGLILVIATICPSIIAPVAVGVFARLSERLDQSYQALDKVKRELEGALVRVKQLKGLLPICAYCKKIRDDQGYWKKVEAYIQENSEAEFTHGICPDCVREQIKKDSEGIRDTIKGIREGIRDIGNS
;
A
#
# COMPACT_ATOMS: atom_id res chain seq x y z
N MET A 1 7.67 -23.15 39.89
CA MET A 1 7.55 -24.20 38.85
C MET A 1 6.26 -24.06 38.01
N LEU A 2 5.07 -23.98 38.63
CA LEU A 2 3.79 -23.79 37.93
C LEU A 2 3.70 -22.50 37.06
N ARG A 3 4.30 -21.41 37.54
CA ARG A 3 4.35 -20.10 36.85
C ARG A 3 5.24 -20.07 35.60
N GLU A 4 6.22 -20.98 35.52
CA GLU A 4 7.12 -21.13 34.36
C GLU A 4 6.45 -21.99 33.27
N MET A 5 5.71 -23.03 33.69
CA MET A 5 4.92 -23.87 32.78
C MET A 5 3.74 -23.10 32.17
N LEU A 6 3.03 -22.27 32.95
CA LEU A 6 1.96 -21.39 32.45
C LEU A 6 2.45 -20.39 31.39
N ARG A 7 3.71 -19.94 31.48
CA ARG A 7 4.30 -18.99 30.52
C ARG A 7 4.69 -19.66 29.20
N LYS A 8 5.13 -20.93 29.23
CA LYS A 8 5.45 -21.71 28.02
C LYS A 8 4.21 -22.29 27.33
N LEU A 9 3.13 -22.51 28.07
CA LEU A 9 1.91 -23.13 27.54
C LEU A 9 0.92 -22.08 26.97
N GLY A 10 1.08 -20.79 27.31
CA GLY A 10 0.30 -19.68 26.74
C GLY A 10 -1.22 -19.76 26.99
N PHE A 11 -1.99 -18.99 26.22
CA PHE A 11 -3.47 -19.01 26.23
C PHE A 11 -4.03 -20.42 25.98
N VAL A 12 -3.34 -21.21 25.16
CA VAL A 12 -3.70 -22.60 24.84
C VAL A 12 -3.60 -23.50 26.08
N GLY A 13 -2.57 -23.33 26.90
CA GLY A 13 -2.42 -24.09 28.13
C GLY A 13 -3.49 -23.79 29.18
N ALA A 14 -3.85 -22.51 29.32
CA ALA A 14 -4.89 -22.09 30.25
C ALA A 14 -6.26 -22.63 29.83
N THR A 15 -6.59 -22.60 28.54
CA THR A 15 -7.85 -23.16 28.03
C THR A 15 -7.90 -24.69 28.17
N LEU A 16 -6.76 -25.38 28.00
CA LEU A 16 -6.67 -26.84 28.15
C LEU A 16 -6.87 -27.29 29.62
N VAL A 17 -6.26 -26.57 30.58
CA VAL A 17 -6.50 -26.84 32.01
C VAL A 17 -7.94 -26.52 32.40
N PHE A 18 -8.48 -25.37 31.95
CA PHE A 18 -9.85 -24.97 32.27
C PHE A 18 -10.88 -25.97 31.72
N THR A 19 -10.73 -26.39 30.47
CA THR A 19 -11.58 -27.42 29.85
C THR A 19 -11.47 -28.75 30.59
N ALA A 20 -10.26 -29.21 30.94
CA ALA A 20 -10.08 -30.44 31.73
C ALA A 20 -10.80 -30.37 33.09
N THR A 21 -10.69 -29.26 33.82
CA THR A 21 -11.38 -29.09 35.11
C THR A 21 -12.90 -29.05 34.96
N SER A 22 -13.41 -28.39 33.92
CA SER A 22 -14.84 -28.33 33.61
C SER A 22 -15.41 -29.70 33.25
N ILE A 23 -14.65 -30.51 32.50
CA ILE A 23 -15.04 -31.88 32.12
C ILE A 23 -15.15 -32.78 33.34
N LEU A 24 -14.14 -32.77 34.22
CA LEU A 24 -14.15 -33.57 35.45
C LEU A 24 -15.35 -33.21 36.35
N PHE A 25 -15.65 -31.91 36.46
CA PHE A 25 -16.79 -31.43 37.22
C PHE A 25 -18.13 -31.87 36.60
N SER A 26 -18.27 -31.74 35.27
CA SER A 26 -19.47 -32.15 34.53
C SER A 26 -19.74 -33.66 34.63
N VAL A 27 -18.71 -34.50 34.45
CA VAL A 27 -18.80 -35.96 34.60
C VAL A 27 -19.16 -36.35 36.03
N GLY A 28 -18.58 -35.66 37.02
CA GLY A 28 -18.91 -35.86 38.44
C GLY A 28 -20.37 -35.55 38.74
N ILE A 29 -20.89 -34.42 38.24
CA ILE A 29 -22.29 -34.04 38.43
C ILE A 29 -23.24 -35.04 37.76
N THR A 30 -22.96 -35.45 36.52
CA THR A 30 -23.81 -36.42 35.81
C THR A 30 -23.82 -37.78 36.51
N SER A 31 -22.65 -38.26 36.95
CA SER A 31 -22.56 -39.50 37.73
C SER A 31 -23.33 -39.42 39.04
N PHE A 32 -23.25 -38.29 39.76
CA PHE A 32 -23.97 -38.05 41.01
C PHE A 32 -25.50 -37.99 40.81
N LEU A 33 -25.96 -37.30 39.77
CA LEU A 33 -27.39 -37.20 39.46
C LEU A 33 -27.99 -38.55 39.04
N ILE A 34 -27.26 -39.34 38.24
CA ILE A 34 -27.66 -40.71 37.86
C ILE A 34 -27.79 -41.59 39.11
N TYR A 35 -26.85 -41.48 40.05
CA TYR A 35 -26.89 -42.20 41.32
C TYR A 35 -28.11 -41.82 42.17
N LEU A 36 -28.42 -40.52 42.28
CA LEU A 36 -29.55 -40.04 43.09
C LEU A 36 -30.93 -40.38 42.51
N PHE A 37 -31.09 -40.34 41.18
CA PHE A 37 -32.42 -40.45 40.54
C PHE A 37 -32.80 -41.86 40.06
N ARG A 38 -31.91 -42.88 40.20
CA ARG A 38 -32.14 -44.26 39.69
C ARG A 38 -32.81 -44.28 38.30
N LEU A 39 -32.32 -43.47 37.37
CA LEU A 39 -32.88 -43.36 36.01
C LEU A 39 -32.63 -44.66 35.23
N GLU A 40 -33.69 -45.45 35.04
CA GLU A 40 -33.68 -46.66 34.21
C GLU A 40 -34.12 -46.28 32.78
N GLN A 41 -33.24 -46.51 31.80
CA GLN A 41 -33.31 -46.21 30.36
C GLN A 41 -32.82 -44.81 29.92
N GLY A 42 -31.59 -44.78 29.37
CA GLY A 42 -31.00 -43.62 28.66
C GLY A 42 -29.48 -43.39 28.86
N GLY A 43 -28.82 -44.15 29.74
CA GLY A 43 -27.45 -43.84 30.20
C GLY A 43 -26.39 -43.66 29.10
N LEU A 44 -26.41 -44.47 28.04
CA LEU A 44 -25.40 -44.42 26.98
C LEU A 44 -25.43 -43.11 26.17
N ILE A 45 -26.62 -42.56 25.91
CA ILE A 45 -26.79 -41.31 25.13
C ILE A 45 -26.23 -40.12 25.91
N LEU A 46 -26.44 -40.10 27.22
CA LEU A 46 -25.99 -39.05 28.13
C LEU A 46 -24.46 -39.06 28.29
N VAL A 47 -23.87 -40.27 28.31
CA VAL A 47 -22.42 -40.47 28.31
C VAL A 47 -21.80 -40.02 26.99
N ILE A 48 -22.38 -40.37 25.83
CA ILE A 48 -21.87 -39.92 24.52
C ILE A 48 -22.00 -38.38 24.39
N ALA A 49 -23.11 -37.80 24.82
CA ALA A 49 -23.35 -36.35 24.76
C ALA A 49 -22.38 -35.53 25.61
N THR A 50 -21.82 -36.11 26.67
CA THR A 50 -20.85 -35.44 27.57
C THR A 50 -19.40 -35.76 27.20
N ILE A 51 -19.13 -36.99 26.78
CA ILE A 51 -17.77 -37.44 26.44
C ILE A 51 -17.34 -36.97 25.04
N CYS A 52 -18.21 -37.00 24.04
CA CYS A 52 -17.84 -36.58 22.67
C CYS A 52 -17.36 -35.11 22.60
N PRO A 53 -18.04 -34.11 23.18
CA PRO A 53 -17.56 -32.72 23.16
C PRO A 53 -16.22 -32.57 23.88
N SER A 54 -16.00 -33.36 24.92
CA SER A 54 -14.79 -33.36 25.74
C SER A 54 -13.55 -33.87 24.99
N ILE A 55 -13.74 -34.80 24.05
CA ILE A 55 -12.66 -35.35 23.22
C ILE A 55 -12.48 -34.53 21.93
N ILE A 56 -13.58 -34.10 21.31
CA ILE A 56 -13.56 -33.40 20.03
C ILE A 56 -13.09 -31.94 20.19
N ALA A 57 -13.53 -31.23 21.23
CA ALA A 57 -13.20 -29.81 21.41
C ALA A 57 -11.69 -29.54 21.58
N PRO A 58 -10.91 -30.30 22.39
CA PRO A 58 -9.48 -30.08 22.51
C PRO A 58 -8.73 -30.33 21.19
N VAL A 59 -9.13 -31.36 20.44
CA VAL A 59 -8.53 -31.67 19.14
C VAL A 59 -8.86 -30.55 18.14
N ALA A 60 -10.12 -30.12 18.09
CA ALA A 60 -10.55 -29.04 17.21
C ALA A 60 -9.85 -27.71 17.55
N VAL A 61 -9.77 -27.34 18.83
CA VAL A 61 -9.07 -26.12 19.29
C VAL A 61 -7.57 -26.21 19.00
N GLY A 62 -6.94 -27.37 19.22
CA GLY A 62 -5.53 -27.57 18.92
C GLY A 62 -5.22 -27.46 17.42
N VAL A 63 -6.08 -28.04 16.57
CA VAL A 63 -5.97 -27.93 15.11
C VAL A 63 -6.20 -26.48 14.68
N PHE A 64 -7.24 -25.82 15.19
CA PHE A 64 -7.54 -24.43 14.86
C PHE A 64 -6.42 -23.47 15.28
N ALA A 65 -5.85 -23.65 16.47
CA ALA A 65 -4.72 -22.85 16.94
C ALA A 65 -3.50 -23.01 16.04
N ARG A 66 -3.16 -24.25 15.64
CA ARG A 66 -2.06 -24.52 14.69
C ARG A 66 -2.33 -23.91 13.32
N LEU A 67 -3.58 -23.95 12.85
CA LEU A 67 -3.97 -23.31 11.58
C LEU A 67 -3.83 -21.79 11.68
N SER A 68 -4.30 -21.19 12.77
CA SER A 68 -4.22 -19.75 13.02
C SER A 68 -2.76 -19.28 13.06
N GLU A 69 -1.87 -20.06 13.68
CA GLU A 69 -0.44 -19.74 13.73
C GLU A 69 0.23 -19.81 12.34
N ARG A 70 -0.10 -20.84 11.53
CA ARG A 70 0.37 -20.93 10.14
C ARG A 70 -0.14 -19.79 9.28
N LEU A 71 -1.39 -19.37 9.50
CA LEU A 71 -1.98 -18.24 8.80
C LEU A 71 -1.23 -16.96 9.13
N ASP A 72 -0.95 -16.71 10.41
CA ASP A 72 -0.19 -15.54 10.86
C ASP A 72 1.23 -15.51 10.28
N GLN A 73 1.93 -16.65 10.28
CA GLN A 73 3.24 -16.78 9.62
C GLN A 73 3.19 -16.41 8.13
N SER A 74 2.13 -16.85 7.44
CA SER A 74 1.95 -16.56 6.01
C SER A 74 1.68 -15.07 5.77
N TYR A 75 0.85 -14.44 6.62
CA TYR A 75 0.60 -12.99 6.57
C TYR A 75 1.88 -12.17 6.82
N GLN A 76 2.69 -12.55 7.81
CA GLN A 76 3.96 -11.87 8.09
C GLN A 76 4.95 -12.00 6.93
N ALA A 77 5.03 -13.18 6.31
CA ALA A 77 5.89 -13.39 5.14
C ALA A 77 5.44 -12.51 3.95
N LEU A 78 4.13 -12.46 3.68
CA LEU A 78 3.57 -11.61 2.64
C LEU A 78 3.88 -10.13 2.88
N ASP A 79 3.71 -9.67 4.11
CA ASP A 79 3.93 -8.26 4.46
C ASP A 79 5.41 -7.85 4.35
N LYS A 80 6.36 -8.76 4.66
CA LYS A 80 7.78 -8.53 4.39
C LYS A 80 8.07 -8.34 2.91
N VAL A 81 7.59 -9.26 2.07
CA VAL A 81 7.79 -9.19 0.61
C VAL A 81 7.15 -7.93 0.03
N LYS A 82 5.96 -7.56 0.52
CA LYS A 82 5.29 -6.32 0.13
C LYS A 82 6.15 -5.09 0.45
N ARG A 83 6.68 -4.99 1.68
CA ARG A 83 7.55 -3.88 2.08
C ARG A 83 8.85 -3.83 1.27
N GLU A 84 9.43 -4.98 0.95
CA GLU A 84 10.62 -5.06 0.09
C GLU A 84 10.33 -4.55 -1.32
N LEU A 85 9.18 -4.95 -1.89
CA LEU A 85 8.74 -4.49 -3.21
C LEU A 85 8.46 -2.99 -3.22
N GLU A 86 7.75 -2.47 -2.22
CA GLU A 86 7.50 -1.03 -2.06
C GLU A 86 8.81 -0.25 -1.92
N GLY A 87 9.75 -0.75 -1.13
CA GLY A 87 11.08 -0.15 -0.97
C GLY A 87 11.90 -0.16 -2.27
N ALA A 88 11.85 -1.24 -3.04
CA ALA A 88 12.48 -1.32 -4.35
C ALA A 88 11.84 -0.33 -5.34
N LEU A 89 10.51 -0.21 -5.33
CA LEU A 89 9.78 0.76 -6.15
C LEU A 89 10.19 2.20 -5.82
N VAL A 90 10.32 2.54 -4.54
CA VAL A 90 10.79 3.88 -4.11
C VAL A 90 12.20 4.14 -4.61
N ARG A 91 13.12 3.17 -4.50
CA ARG A 91 14.50 3.31 -5.03
C ARG A 91 14.52 3.54 -6.54
N VAL A 92 13.70 2.80 -7.30
CA VAL A 92 13.58 2.99 -8.75
C VAL A 92 12.99 4.37 -9.07
N LYS A 93 11.97 4.83 -8.33
CA LYS A 93 11.41 6.18 -8.51
C LYS A 93 12.43 7.29 -8.21
N GLN A 94 13.28 7.10 -7.20
CA GLN A 94 14.36 8.06 -6.88
C GLN A 94 15.46 8.07 -7.95
N LEU A 95 15.84 6.91 -8.48
CA LEU A 95 16.83 6.78 -9.56
C LEU A 95 16.32 7.37 -10.88
N LYS A 96 15.00 7.35 -11.12
CA LYS A 96 14.35 8.01 -12.26
C LYS A 96 14.11 9.51 -12.09
N GLY A 97 14.42 10.09 -10.92
CA GLY A 97 14.12 11.50 -10.61
C GLY A 97 15.15 12.50 -11.15
N LEU A 98 16.37 12.05 -11.45
CA LEU A 98 17.45 12.93 -11.91
C LEU A 98 17.63 12.77 -13.42
N LEU A 99 16.93 13.61 -14.19
CA LEU A 99 17.07 13.68 -15.63
C LEU A 99 18.26 14.57 -16.00
N PRO A 100 19.33 14.04 -16.62
CA PRO A 100 20.44 14.86 -17.09
C PRO A 100 19.96 15.83 -18.19
N ILE A 101 19.90 17.12 -17.84
CA ILE A 101 19.52 18.20 -18.75
C ILE A 101 20.76 18.97 -19.22
N CYS A 102 20.83 19.26 -20.52
CA CYS A 102 21.91 20.07 -21.08
C CYS A 102 21.78 21.52 -20.57
N ALA A 103 22.84 22.05 -19.96
CA ALA A 103 22.83 23.42 -19.44
C ALA A 103 22.55 24.48 -20.52
N TYR A 104 23.03 24.25 -21.75
CA TYR A 104 22.93 25.18 -22.89
C TYR A 104 21.59 25.10 -23.63
N CYS A 105 21.22 23.91 -24.11
CA CYS A 105 20.06 23.73 -25.00
C CYS A 105 18.83 23.12 -24.32
N LYS A 106 18.90 22.85 -23.00
CA LYS A 106 17.82 22.28 -22.18
C LYS A 106 17.24 20.93 -22.66
N LYS A 107 17.90 20.25 -23.59
CA LYS A 107 17.56 18.87 -23.99
C LYS A 107 17.81 17.90 -22.84
N ILE A 108 17.04 16.81 -22.78
CA ILE A 108 17.21 15.71 -21.83
C ILE A 108 17.97 14.58 -22.53
N ARG A 109 18.92 13.96 -21.84
CA ARG A 109 19.61 12.76 -22.32
C ARG A 109 18.86 11.51 -21.87
N ASP A 110 18.55 10.63 -22.80
CA ASP A 110 17.91 9.34 -22.53
C ASP A 110 18.92 8.26 -22.08
N ASP A 111 18.40 7.11 -21.67
CA ASP A 111 19.21 5.95 -21.21
C ASP A 111 20.07 5.34 -22.34
N GLN A 112 19.75 5.64 -23.61
CA GLN A 112 20.52 5.22 -24.78
C GLN A 112 21.61 6.25 -25.15
N GLY A 113 21.64 7.39 -24.47
CA GLY A 113 22.61 8.45 -24.64
C GLY A 113 22.25 9.53 -25.67
N TYR A 114 21.05 9.48 -26.27
CA TYR A 114 20.58 10.50 -27.22
C TYR A 114 19.96 11.70 -26.53
N TRP A 115 20.05 12.86 -27.18
CA TRP A 115 19.48 14.12 -26.67
C TRP A 115 18.13 14.42 -27.32
N LYS A 116 17.08 14.43 -26.50
CA LYS A 116 15.70 14.73 -26.93
C LYS A 116 15.21 16.05 -26.34
N LYS A 117 14.24 16.68 -26.99
CA LYS A 117 13.51 17.81 -26.41
C LYS A 117 12.74 17.34 -25.16
N VAL A 118 12.54 18.23 -24.20
CA VAL A 118 11.89 17.92 -22.92
C VAL A 118 10.48 17.37 -23.14
N GLU A 119 9.73 18.00 -24.04
CA GLU A 119 8.35 17.66 -24.37
C GLU A 119 8.27 16.24 -24.95
N ALA A 120 9.15 15.92 -25.91
CA ALA A 120 9.23 14.59 -26.51
C ALA A 120 9.60 13.53 -25.47
N TYR A 121 10.56 13.84 -24.59
CA TYR A 121 10.96 12.91 -23.52
C TYR A 121 9.82 12.63 -22.53
N ILE A 122 9.11 13.67 -22.08
CA ILE A 122 7.99 13.52 -21.12
C ILE A 122 6.82 12.78 -21.76
N GLN A 123 6.50 13.06 -23.03
CA GLN A 123 5.41 12.40 -23.74
C GLN A 123 5.70 10.91 -24.01
N GLU A 124 6.97 10.53 -24.24
CA GLU A 124 7.38 9.13 -24.39
C GLU A 124 7.43 8.37 -23.06
N ASN A 125 7.73 9.05 -21.95
CA ASN A 125 8.00 8.43 -20.64
C ASN A 125 6.90 8.65 -19.59
N SER A 126 5.79 9.30 -19.95
CA SER A 126 4.64 9.54 -19.08
C SER A 126 3.33 9.59 -19.87
N GLU A 127 2.20 9.57 -19.17
CA GLU A 127 0.87 9.72 -19.77
C GLU A 127 0.48 11.19 -20.02
N ALA A 128 1.43 12.12 -19.94
CA ALA A 128 1.14 13.55 -20.09
C ALA A 128 0.96 13.96 -21.56
N GLU A 129 -0.12 14.68 -21.86
CA GLU A 129 -0.38 15.32 -23.15
C GLU A 129 -0.12 16.83 -23.07
N PHE A 130 0.62 17.38 -24.04
CA PHE A 130 0.91 18.81 -24.11
C PHE A 130 -0.11 19.53 -24.99
N THR A 131 -0.68 20.61 -24.46
CA THR A 131 -1.47 21.58 -25.23
C THR A 131 -0.68 22.88 -25.41
N HIS A 132 -0.95 23.60 -26.50
CA HIS A 132 -0.27 24.88 -26.77
C HIS A 132 -1.10 26.03 -26.17
N GLY A 133 -0.49 26.82 -25.29
CA GLY A 133 -1.08 28.02 -24.69
C GLY A 133 -0.04 29.14 -24.56
N ILE A 134 -0.51 30.39 -24.47
CA ILE A 134 0.36 31.57 -24.30
C ILE A 134 0.04 32.20 -22.94
N CYS A 135 1.06 32.43 -22.11
CA CYS A 135 0.86 33.08 -20.82
C CYS A 135 0.66 34.60 -20.96
N PRO A 136 0.01 35.27 -19.98
CA PRO A 136 -0.22 36.72 -20.03
C PRO A 136 1.06 37.56 -20.16
N ASP A 137 2.18 37.07 -19.63
CA ASP A 137 3.49 37.75 -19.75
C ASP A 137 3.99 37.75 -21.19
N CYS A 138 3.96 36.61 -21.87
CA CYS A 138 4.34 36.49 -23.26
C CYS A 138 3.46 37.36 -24.17
N VAL A 139 2.15 37.44 -23.89
CA VAL A 139 1.25 38.34 -24.62
C VAL A 139 1.68 39.80 -24.43
N ARG A 140 1.95 40.23 -23.19
CA ARG A 140 2.43 41.60 -22.91
C ARG A 140 3.75 41.91 -23.59
N GLU A 141 4.69 40.97 -23.58
CA GLU A 141 6.01 41.12 -24.21
C GLU A 141 5.86 41.32 -25.72
N GLN A 142 5.00 40.52 -26.37
CA GLN A 142 4.77 40.65 -27.81
C GLN A 142 4.06 41.96 -28.17
N ILE A 143 3.05 42.36 -27.40
CA ILE A 143 2.39 43.66 -27.61
C ILE A 143 3.40 44.81 -27.51
N LYS A 144 4.36 44.74 -26.56
CA LYS A 144 5.42 45.75 -26.45
C LYS A 144 6.32 45.75 -27.68
N LYS A 145 6.80 44.59 -28.12
CA LYS A 145 7.65 44.47 -29.32
C LYS A 145 6.95 44.99 -30.57
N ASP A 146 5.69 44.63 -30.75
CA ASP A 146 4.87 45.10 -31.87
C ASP A 146 4.71 46.63 -31.81
N SER A 147 4.46 47.19 -30.62
CA SER A 147 4.34 48.64 -30.44
C SER A 147 5.64 49.41 -30.71
N GLU A 148 6.79 48.82 -30.38
CA GLU A 148 8.12 49.39 -30.68
C GLU A 148 8.42 49.32 -32.18
N GLY A 149 8.15 48.19 -32.82
CA GLY A 149 8.31 48.04 -34.27
C GLY A 149 7.43 49.01 -35.07
N ILE A 150 6.19 49.23 -34.65
CA ILE A 150 5.30 50.22 -35.26
C ILE A 150 5.86 51.63 -35.07
N ARG A 151 6.35 51.96 -33.86
CA ARG A 151 6.93 53.27 -33.57
C ARG A 151 8.16 53.54 -34.43
N ASP A 152 9.04 52.58 -34.58
CA ASP A 152 10.25 52.69 -35.40
C ASP A 152 9.91 52.86 -36.88
N THR A 153 8.89 52.14 -37.36
CA THR A 153 8.38 52.28 -38.73
C THR A 153 7.82 53.68 -38.99
N ILE A 154 7.00 54.22 -38.07
CA ILE A 154 6.45 55.58 -38.20
C ILE A 154 7.56 56.64 -38.18
N LYS A 155 8.58 56.45 -37.34
CA LYS A 155 9.74 57.35 -37.29
C LYS A 155 10.51 57.35 -38.60
N GLY A 156 10.76 56.18 -39.19
CA GLY A 156 11.41 56.06 -40.50
C GLY A 156 10.63 56.72 -41.63
N ILE A 157 9.30 56.55 -41.66
CA ILE A 157 8.43 57.23 -42.65
C ILE A 157 8.50 58.75 -42.47
N ARG A 158 8.45 59.23 -41.22
CA ARG A 158 8.52 60.67 -40.91
C ARG A 158 9.84 61.29 -41.33
N GLU A 159 10.95 60.57 -41.14
CA GLU A 159 12.28 61.00 -41.57
C GLU A 159 12.36 61.02 -43.10
N GLY A 160 11.90 59.97 -43.78
CA GLY A 160 11.84 59.92 -45.24
C GLY A 160 11.00 61.05 -45.87
N ILE A 161 9.86 61.42 -45.28
CA ILE A 161 9.04 62.56 -45.75
C ILE A 161 9.78 63.90 -45.54
N ARG A 162 10.55 64.03 -44.44
CA ARG A 162 11.33 65.25 -44.17
C ARG A 162 12.44 65.44 -45.21
N ASP A 163 13.07 64.35 -45.65
CA ASP A 163 14.15 64.38 -46.63
C ASP A 163 13.64 64.75 -48.04
N ILE A 164 12.42 64.34 -48.41
CA ILE A 164 11.76 64.72 -49.66
C ILE A 164 11.44 66.23 -49.69
N GLY A 165 11.05 66.82 -48.56
CA GLY A 165 10.67 68.24 -48.48
C GLY A 165 11.85 69.22 -48.50
N ASN A 166 13.09 68.74 -48.32
CA ASN A 166 14.31 69.55 -48.32
C ASN A 166 15.17 69.37 -49.59
N SER A 167 14.72 68.58 -50.58
CA SER A 167 15.31 68.50 -51.93
C SER A 167 14.52 69.32 -52.94
#